data_AF-A0AAE6KBP4-F1
#
_entry.id   AF-A0AAE6KBP4-F1
#
_cell.length_a   1.000
_cell.length_b   1.000
_cell.length_c   1.000
_cell.angle_alpha   90.00
_cell.angle_beta   90.00
_cell.angle_gamma   90.00
#
_symmetry.space_group_name_H-M   'P 1'
#
loop_
_entity.id
_entity.type
_entity.pdbx_description
1 polymer ?
#
loop_
_entity_poly.entity_id
_entity_poly.type
_entity_poly.pdbx_seq_one_letter_code
_entity_poly.pdbx_strand_id
1 'polypeptide(L)'
;MQQGKGIVQTKEEDGKFVEANNNEIAKAMTISHKDNDMKYMDITEKVPMSESEVNQLLKGKGILENRGKVFLEAQEKYEVNVIYLVSHALVETGNGKSELAKGIKDGKKRYYNFFGIGAFDSSAVRSGKSYAEKEQWTSPDKAIIGGAKFIRNEYFENNQLNLYQMRWNPENPAQHQYASDIRWADKIAQLMDKCYKQFGIKKDDIRQIYYK
;
A
#
# COMPACT_ATOMS: atom_id res chain seq x y z
N MET A 1 -7.94 -13.29 17.94
CA MET A 1 -7.30 -13.78 16.70
C MET A 1 -6.01 -13.02 16.39
N GLN A 2 -6.01 -11.68 16.33
CA GLN A 2 -4.81 -10.88 16.00
C GLN A 2 -3.59 -11.08 16.93
N GLN A 3 -3.81 -11.51 18.17
CA GLN A 3 -2.78 -11.79 19.18
C GLN A 3 -2.40 -13.28 19.24
N GLY A 4 -2.77 -14.07 18.22
CA GLY A 4 -2.50 -15.50 18.19
C GLY A 4 -1.01 -15.83 17.99
N LYS A 5 -0.61 -17.02 18.43
CA LYS A 5 0.79 -17.49 18.37
C LYS A 5 1.32 -17.46 16.93
N GLY A 6 2.47 -16.81 16.74
CA GLY A 6 3.16 -16.75 15.44
C GLY A 6 2.67 -15.66 14.49
N ILE A 7 1.69 -14.84 14.90
CA ILE A 7 1.25 -13.68 14.12
C ILE A 7 2.18 -12.51 14.40
N VAL A 8 2.85 -12.01 13.37
CA VAL A 8 3.78 -10.89 13.48
C VAL A 8 3.02 -9.57 13.36
N GLN A 9 3.01 -8.78 14.42
CA GLN A 9 2.49 -7.41 14.46
C GLN A 9 3.62 -6.50 14.93
N THR A 10 3.92 -5.43 14.19
CA THR A 10 5.07 -4.57 14.47
C THR A 10 4.66 -3.12 14.69
N LYS A 11 5.50 -2.38 15.38
CA LYS A 11 5.45 -0.92 15.50
C LYS A 11 6.82 -0.33 15.25
N GLU A 12 6.86 0.93 14.85
CA GLU A 12 8.11 1.68 14.74
C GLU A 12 8.44 2.34 16.09
N GLU A 13 9.63 2.07 16.62
CA GLU A 13 10.16 2.61 17.87
C GLU A 13 11.66 2.89 17.67
N ASP A 14 12.13 4.09 17.98
CA ASP A 14 13.52 4.55 17.80
C ASP A 14 14.10 4.29 16.38
N GLY A 15 13.26 4.46 15.35
CA GLY A 15 13.64 4.29 13.94
C GLY A 15 13.80 2.82 13.50
N LYS A 16 13.28 1.87 14.28
CA LYS A 16 13.29 0.43 13.96
C LYS A 16 11.92 -0.19 14.17
N PHE A 17 11.65 -1.28 13.47
CA PHE A 17 10.47 -2.09 13.73
C PHE A 17 10.73 -3.05 14.89
N VAL A 18 9.86 -3.02 15.89
CA VAL A 18 9.81 -3.94 17.03
C VAL A 18 8.44 -4.60 17.10
N GLU A 19 8.34 -5.72 17.81
CA GLU A 19 7.05 -6.40 18.01
C GLU A 19 6.11 -5.53 18.86
N ALA A 20 4.85 -5.43 18.42
CA ALA A 20 3.82 -4.70 19.14
C ALA A 20 3.21 -5.58 20.24
N ASN A 21 3.00 -5.02 21.43
CA ASN A 21 2.34 -5.75 22.50
C ASN A 21 0.82 -5.85 22.29
N ASN A 22 0.16 -6.73 23.04
CA ASN A 22 -1.28 -6.99 22.91
C ASN A 22 -2.16 -5.74 23.04
N ASN A 23 -1.81 -4.81 23.93
CA ASN A 23 -2.56 -3.57 24.12
C ASN A 23 -2.39 -2.62 22.94
N GLU A 24 -1.19 -2.54 22.37
CA GLU A 24 -0.91 -1.74 21.18
C GLU A 24 -1.67 -2.26 19.96
N ILE A 25 -1.70 -3.58 19.75
CA ILE A 25 -2.48 -4.23 18.68
C ILE A 25 -3.97 -3.91 18.85
N ALA A 26 -4.52 -4.12 20.05
CA ALA A 26 -5.93 -3.85 20.34
C ALA A 26 -6.29 -2.38 20.10
N LYS A 27 -5.43 -1.46 20.53
CA LYS A 27 -5.61 -0.02 20.32
C LYS A 27 -5.57 0.35 18.83
N ALA A 28 -4.63 -0.22 18.07
CA ALA A 28 -4.46 0.12 16.65
C ALA A 28 -5.62 -0.38 15.77
N MET A 29 -6.24 -1.51 16.12
CA MET A 29 -7.39 -2.04 15.39
C MET A 29 -8.74 -1.45 15.84
N THR A 30 -8.78 -0.70 16.94
CA THR A 30 -10.02 -0.06 17.42
C THR A 30 -10.52 0.95 16.41
N ILE A 31 -11.82 0.93 16.13
CA ILE A 31 -12.49 1.93 15.28
C ILE A 31 -12.90 3.11 16.15
N SER A 32 -12.53 4.32 15.73
CA SER A 32 -12.72 5.53 16.53
C SER A 32 -13.14 6.71 15.64
N HIS A 33 -14.06 7.54 16.13
CA HIS A 33 -14.47 8.78 15.44
C HIS A 33 -13.35 9.82 15.31
N LYS A 34 -12.23 9.65 16.02
CA LYS A 34 -11.05 10.51 15.90
C LYS A 34 -10.11 10.07 14.78
N ASP A 35 -10.38 8.92 14.16
CA ASP A 35 -9.52 8.38 13.14
C ASP A 35 -9.68 9.16 11.83
N ASN A 36 -8.66 9.07 10.98
CA ASN A 36 -8.76 9.60 9.62
C ASN A 36 -9.67 8.69 8.79
N ASP A 37 -10.84 9.19 8.39
CA ASP A 37 -11.83 8.47 7.58
C ASP A 37 -11.26 7.82 6.32
N MET A 38 -10.14 8.31 5.78
CA MET A 38 -9.48 7.72 4.62
C MET A 38 -9.12 6.25 4.83
N LYS A 39 -8.92 5.79 6.07
CA LYS A 39 -8.67 4.36 6.34
C LYS A 39 -9.90 3.48 6.12
N TYR A 40 -11.08 4.08 6.13
CA TYR A 40 -12.41 3.44 6.04
C TYR A 40 -13.10 3.68 4.71
N MET A 41 -12.54 4.56 3.88
CA MET A 41 -13.07 4.93 2.58
C MET A 41 -12.82 3.83 1.56
N ASP A 42 -13.81 3.55 0.72
CA ASP A 42 -13.64 2.72 -0.46
C ASP A 42 -12.54 3.29 -1.37
N ILE A 43 -11.54 2.47 -1.70
CA ILE A 43 -10.42 2.82 -2.58
C ILE A 43 -10.42 1.99 -3.87
N THR A 44 -11.50 1.26 -4.10
CA THR A 44 -11.76 0.56 -5.35
C THR A 44 -12.30 1.51 -6.41
N GLU A 45 -12.87 2.65 -6.02
CA GLU A 45 -13.35 3.67 -6.93
C GLU A 45 -12.24 4.60 -7.46
N LYS A 46 -12.38 5.01 -8.72
CA LYS A 46 -11.43 5.92 -9.38
C LYS A 46 -11.64 7.36 -8.94
N VAL A 47 -10.59 8.18 -9.03
CA VAL A 47 -10.70 9.64 -8.82
C VAL A 47 -10.34 10.44 -10.06
N PRO A 48 -10.96 11.62 -10.27
CA PRO A 48 -10.74 12.45 -11.44
C PRO A 48 -9.45 13.27 -11.29
N MET A 49 -8.30 12.62 -11.45
CA MET A 49 -6.98 13.24 -11.42
C MET A 49 -6.35 13.26 -12.81
N SER A 50 -5.80 14.40 -13.22
CA SER A 50 -5.01 14.53 -14.45
C SER A 50 -3.57 14.06 -14.26
N GLU A 51 -2.88 13.75 -15.36
CA GLU A 51 -1.46 13.38 -15.33
C GLU A 51 -0.59 14.45 -14.67
N SER A 52 -0.88 15.73 -14.92
CA SER A 52 -0.16 16.84 -14.30
C SER A 52 -0.33 16.90 -12.79
N GLU A 53 -1.53 16.63 -12.28
CA GLU A 53 -1.79 16.63 -10.83
C GLU A 53 -1.12 15.44 -10.15
N VAL A 54 -1.16 14.27 -10.79
CA VAL A 54 -0.43 13.09 -10.28
C VAL A 54 1.09 13.33 -10.32
N ASN A 55 1.62 13.94 -11.38
CA ASN A 55 3.04 14.32 -11.44
C ASN A 55 3.41 15.40 -10.40
N GLN A 56 2.47 16.29 -10.04
CA GLN A 56 2.67 17.23 -8.94
C GLN A 56 2.85 16.51 -7.60
N LEU A 57 2.08 15.45 -7.33
CA LEU A 57 2.25 14.60 -6.14
C LEU A 57 3.59 13.86 -6.14
N LEU A 58 4.05 13.45 -7.33
CA LEU A 58 5.27 12.68 -7.52
C LEU A 58 6.54 13.54 -7.67
N LYS A 59 6.41 14.87 -7.69
CA LYS A 59 7.56 15.78 -7.78
C LYS A 59 8.52 15.59 -6.61
N GLY A 60 9.79 15.39 -6.90
CA GLY A 60 10.85 15.13 -5.94
C GLY A 60 10.77 13.78 -5.23
N LYS A 61 9.97 12.83 -5.74
CA LYS A 61 9.75 11.50 -5.15
C LYS A 61 10.63 10.41 -5.77
N GLY A 62 11.88 10.76 -6.07
CA GLY A 62 12.92 9.83 -6.50
C GLY A 62 12.52 9.03 -7.74
N ILE A 63 12.59 7.70 -7.65
CA ILE A 63 12.30 6.82 -8.79
C ILE A 63 10.86 6.95 -9.30
N LEU A 64 9.94 7.46 -8.48
CA LEU A 64 8.52 7.62 -8.82
C LEU A 64 8.21 8.95 -9.52
N GLU A 65 9.15 9.91 -9.53
CA GLU A 65 8.95 11.21 -10.17
C GLU A 65 8.64 11.07 -11.67
N ASN A 66 7.73 11.91 -12.18
CA ASN A 66 7.28 11.94 -13.57
C ASN A 66 6.63 10.64 -14.08
N ARG A 67 6.15 9.75 -13.20
CA ARG A 67 5.44 8.52 -13.57
C ARG A 67 3.92 8.61 -13.46
N GLY A 68 3.36 9.81 -13.33
CA GLY A 68 1.91 10.01 -13.13
C GLY A 68 1.05 9.37 -14.20
N LYS A 69 1.50 9.38 -15.46
CA LYS A 69 0.85 8.68 -16.56
C LYS A 69 0.64 7.19 -16.29
N VAL A 70 1.67 6.52 -15.76
CA VAL A 70 1.64 5.07 -15.49
C VAL A 70 0.75 4.75 -14.29
N PHE A 71 0.75 5.61 -13.28
CA PHE A 71 -0.19 5.50 -12.16
C PHE A 71 -1.65 5.66 -12.61
N LEU A 72 -1.94 6.58 -13.54
CA LEU A 72 -3.28 6.72 -14.13
C LEU A 72 -3.64 5.55 -15.03
N GLU A 73 -2.70 5.03 -15.83
CA GLU A 73 -2.92 3.79 -16.60
C GLU A 73 -3.31 2.63 -15.67
N ALA A 74 -2.65 2.51 -14.52
CA ALA A 74 -2.98 1.52 -13.51
C ALA A 74 -4.39 1.71 -12.94
N GLN A 75 -4.78 2.95 -12.63
CA GLN A 75 -6.13 3.30 -12.18
C GLN A 75 -7.19 2.89 -13.20
N GLU A 76 -7.01 3.26 -14.47
CA GLU A 76 -8.03 2.98 -15.50
C GLU A 76 -8.12 1.49 -15.81
N LYS A 77 -7.00 0.77 -15.78
CA LYS A 77 -6.96 -0.65 -16.14
C LYS A 77 -7.49 -1.58 -15.06
N TYR A 78 -7.25 -1.24 -13.80
CA TYR A 78 -7.56 -2.12 -12.67
C TYR A 78 -8.55 -1.52 -11.70
N GLU A 79 -9.10 -0.35 -12.02
CA GLU A 79 -10.07 0.35 -11.18
C GLU A 79 -9.49 0.51 -9.76
N VAL A 80 -8.35 1.20 -9.66
CA VAL A 80 -7.68 1.41 -8.36
C VAL A 80 -7.49 2.90 -8.16
N ASN A 81 -8.00 3.42 -7.06
CA ASN A 81 -7.88 4.84 -6.71
C ASN A 81 -6.42 5.34 -6.81
N VAL A 82 -6.12 6.25 -7.73
CA VAL A 82 -4.73 6.67 -8.02
C VAL A 82 -4.09 7.40 -6.84
N ILE A 83 -4.86 8.13 -6.02
CA ILE A 83 -4.34 8.81 -4.84
C ILE A 83 -3.91 7.80 -3.78
N TYR A 84 -4.70 6.74 -3.58
CA TYR A 84 -4.29 5.60 -2.76
C TYR A 84 -3.02 4.94 -3.32
N LEU A 85 -2.99 4.63 -4.62
CA LEU A 85 -1.86 3.93 -5.24
C LEU A 85 -0.54 4.72 -5.09
N VAL A 86 -0.59 6.04 -5.32
CA VAL A 86 0.56 6.94 -5.08
C VAL A 86 0.94 6.97 -3.60
N SER A 87 -0.03 7.16 -2.70
CA SER A 87 0.22 7.26 -1.26
C SER A 87 0.87 6.00 -0.69
N HIS A 88 0.36 4.84 -1.10
CA HIS A 88 0.90 3.54 -0.73
C HIS A 88 2.33 3.37 -1.25
N ALA A 89 2.58 3.64 -2.54
CA ALA A 89 3.92 3.57 -3.10
C ALA A 89 4.91 4.49 -2.37
N LEU A 90 4.48 5.71 -2.00
CA LEU A 90 5.33 6.65 -1.26
C LEU A 90 5.69 6.15 0.15
N VAL A 91 4.76 5.51 0.86
CA VAL A 91 5.05 4.93 2.18
C VAL A 91 6.07 3.79 2.04
N GLU A 92 5.83 2.83 1.15
CA GLU A 92 6.65 1.62 1.01
C GLU A 92 8.06 1.90 0.47
N THR A 93 8.20 2.94 -0.35
CA THR A 93 9.47 3.27 -1.00
C THR A 93 10.25 4.37 -0.30
N GLY A 94 9.77 4.87 0.84
CA GLY A 94 10.37 6.03 1.51
C GLY A 94 10.43 7.25 0.59
N ASN A 95 9.27 7.69 0.08
CA ASN A 95 9.12 8.73 -0.94
C ASN A 95 9.89 8.44 -2.25
N GLY A 96 9.96 7.17 -2.67
CA GLY A 96 10.65 6.71 -3.88
C GLY A 96 12.17 6.81 -3.82
N LYS A 97 12.75 6.95 -2.61
CA LYS A 97 14.18 7.22 -2.41
C LYS A 97 14.93 6.10 -1.69
N SER A 98 14.24 5.10 -1.15
CA SER A 98 14.90 3.97 -0.50
C SER A 98 15.81 3.24 -1.48
N GLU A 99 16.91 2.65 -0.98
CA GLU A 99 17.79 1.84 -1.84
C GLU A 99 17.05 0.65 -2.46
N LEU A 100 16.10 0.06 -1.72
CA LEU A 100 15.29 -1.05 -2.21
C LEU A 100 14.36 -0.64 -3.36
N ALA A 101 13.85 0.61 -3.35
CA ALA A 101 13.03 1.15 -4.45
C ALA A 101 13.82 1.27 -5.76
N LYS A 102 15.16 1.33 -5.72
CA LYS A 102 16.01 1.29 -6.92
C LYS A 102 16.13 -0.13 -7.52
N GLY A 103 15.47 -1.11 -6.92
CA GLY A 103 15.36 -2.47 -7.40
C GLY A 103 16.58 -3.33 -7.11
N ILE A 104 16.40 -4.65 -7.26
CA ILE A 104 17.42 -5.67 -7.03
C ILE A 104 17.87 -6.24 -8.37
N LYS A 105 19.19 -6.30 -8.58
CA LYS A 105 19.79 -6.87 -9.78
C LYS A 105 19.92 -8.39 -9.64
N ASP A 106 19.52 -9.11 -10.68
CA ASP A 106 19.83 -10.53 -10.85
C ASP A 106 20.14 -10.82 -12.32
N GLY A 107 21.32 -11.38 -12.58
CA GLY A 107 21.91 -11.48 -13.91
C GLY A 107 21.92 -10.14 -14.67
N LYS A 108 21.26 -10.13 -15.84
CA LYS A 108 21.10 -8.93 -16.70
C LYS A 108 19.84 -8.13 -16.39
N LYS A 109 18.96 -8.63 -15.52
CA LYS A 109 17.68 -8.00 -15.18
C LYS A 109 17.79 -7.25 -13.85
N ARG A 110 16.87 -6.33 -13.64
CA ARG A 110 16.65 -5.64 -12.37
C ARG A 110 15.15 -5.64 -12.09
N TYR A 111 14.77 -6.09 -10.92
CA TYR A 111 13.39 -6.19 -10.49
C TYR A 111 13.05 -5.06 -9.52
N TYR A 112 11.81 -4.59 -9.53
CA TYR A 112 11.33 -3.48 -8.72
C TYR A 112 10.06 -3.90 -7.98
N ASN A 113 9.85 -3.36 -6.77
CA ASN A 113 8.63 -3.57 -6.00
C ASN A 113 8.35 -2.30 -5.19
N PHE A 114 7.17 -1.71 -5.38
CA PHE A 114 6.80 -0.43 -4.76
C PHE A 114 5.68 -0.55 -3.73
N PHE A 115 5.18 -1.76 -3.48
CA PHE A 115 3.99 -1.98 -2.66
C PHE A 115 4.20 -3.08 -1.61
N GLY A 116 5.44 -3.44 -1.29
CA GLY A 116 5.74 -4.48 -0.30
C GLY A 116 5.20 -5.88 -0.63
N ILE A 117 4.98 -6.18 -1.92
CA ILE A 117 4.29 -7.42 -2.33
C ILE A 117 5.22 -8.63 -2.26
N GLY A 118 4.95 -9.54 -1.33
CA GLY A 118 5.73 -10.76 -1.14
C GLY A 118 7.18 -10.50 -0.73
N ALA A 119 8.00 -11.55 -0.76
CA ALA A 119 9.41 -11.44 -0.40
C ALA A 119 10.18 -10.62 -1.46
N PHE A 120 10.90 -9.60 -1.02
CA PHE A 120 11.68 -8.73 -1.91
C PHE A 120 13.00 -8.30 -1.27
N ASP A 121 13.94 -9.23 -1.23
CA ASP A 121 15.34 -9.03 -0.84
C ASP A 121 16.28 -9.78 -1.80
N SER A 122 17.59 -9.57 -1.67
CA SER A 122 18.57 -10.19 -2.58
C SER A 122 18.55 -11.72 -2.56
N SER A 123 18.20 -12.33 -1.42
CA SER A 123 18.10 -13.79 -1.30
C SER A 123 16.82 -14.33 -1.95
N ALA A 124 15.68 -13.65 -1.75
CA ALA A 124 14.40 -14.00 -2.34
C ALA A 124 14.43 -13.91 -3.87
N VAL A 125 15.05 -12.84 -4.40
CA VAL A 125 15.24 -12.69 -5.86
C VAL A 125 16.21 -13.74 -6.40
N ARG A 126 17.40 -13.94 -5.82
CA ARG A 126 18.33 -14.97 -6.35
C ARG A 126 17.80 -16.40 -6.25
N SER A 127 16.88 -16.67 -5.33
CA SER A 127 16.28 -17.99 -5.13
C SER A 127 14.99 -18.22 -5.93
N GLY A 128 14.52 -17.25 -6.74
CA GLY A 128 13.28 -17.39 -7.50
C GLY A 128 12.00 -17.31 -6.64
N LYS A 129 12.13 -16.92 -5.37
CA LYS A 129 11.01 -16.87 -4.41
C LYS A 129 10.36 -15.49 -4.33
N SER A 130 10.86 -14.54 -5.12
CA SER A 130 10.31 -13.18 -5.16
C SER A 130 9.12 -13.08 -6.12
N TYR A 131 8.03 -12.46 -5.64
CA TYR A 131 6.86 -12.21 -6.47
C TYR A 131 7.18 -11.26 -7.64
N ALA A 132 7.97 -10.21 -7.40
CA ALA A 132 8.37 -9.25 -8.42
C ALA A 132 9.19 -9.88 -9.56
N GLU A 133 9.99 -10.90 -9.24
CA GLU A 133 10.71 -11.68 -10.25
C GLU A 133 9.76 -12.60 -11.02
N LYS A 134 8.91 -13.35 -10.31
CA LYS A 134 7.92 -14.23 -10.94
C LYS A 134 7.04 -13.49 -11.95
N GLU A 135 6.55 -12.30 -11.58
CA GLU A 135 5.73 -11.44 -12.43
C GLU A 135 6.54 -10.58 -13.41
N GLN A 136 7.87 -10.74 -13.45
CA GLN A 136 8.78 -10.04 -14.36
C GLN A 136 8.63 -8.51 -14.31
N TRP A 137 8.60 -7.94 -13.10
CA TRP A 137 8.61 -6.49 -12.85
C TRP A 137 9.99 -5.89 -13.12
N THR A 138 10.42 -5.96 -14.38
CA THR A 138 11.78 -5.61 -14.83
C THR A 138 11.98 -4.12 -15.09
N SER A 139 10.99 -3.29 -14.80
CA SER A 139 11.05 -1.83 -14.88
C SER A 139 10.16 -1.22 -13.80
N PRO A 140 10.41 0.04 -13.39
CA PRO A 140 9.52 0.76 -12.48
C PRO A 140 8.06 0.76 -12.97
N ASP A 141 7.83 1.00 -14.27
CA ASP A 141 6.47 1.09 -14.80
C ASP A 141 5.74 -0.26 -14.73
N LYS A 142 6.44 -1.37 -14.99
CA LYS A 142 5.87 -2.70 -14.80
C LYS A 142 5.54 -2.98 -13.34
N ALA A 143 6.34 -2.50 -12.39
CA ALA A 143 6.05 -2.65 -10.97
C ALA A 143 4.84 -1.83 -10.51
N ILE A 144 4.63 -0.62 -11.07
CA ILE A 144 3.43 0.20 -10.81
C ILE A 144 2.18 -0.53 -11.30
N ILE A 145 2.17 -0.92 -12.58
CA ILE A 145 1.03 -1.61 -13.22
C ILE A 145 0.78 -2.97 -12.54
N GLY A 146 1.83 -3.73 -12.29
CA GLY A 146 1.76 -5.05 -11.67
C GLY A 146 1.32 -5.01 -10.21
N GLY A 147 1.75 -4.00 -9.45
CA GLY A 147 1.30 -3.78 -8.08
C GLY A 147 -0.18 -3.44 -7.99
N ALA A 148 -0.67 -2.55 -8.87
CA ALA A 148 -2.10 -2.24 -8.96
C ALA A 148 -2.93 -3.48 -9.33
N LYS A 149 -2.47 -4.27 -10.31
CA LYS A 149 -3.09 -5.56 -10.66
C LYS A 149 -3.21 -6.49 -9.45
N PHE A 150 -2.12 -6.64 -8.70
CA PHE A 150 -2.11 -7.50 -7.51
C PHE A 150 -3.08 -7.00 -6.44
N ILE A 151 -3.08 -5.69 -6.14
CA ILE A 151 -3.99 -5.12 -5.15
C ILE A 151 -5.46 -5.35 -5.54
N ARG A 152 -5.82 -5.07 -6.80
CA ARG A 152 -7.17 -5.34 -7.32
C ARG A 152 -7.53 -6.82 -7.16
N ASN A 153 -6.73 -7.70 -7.75
CA ASN A 153 -7.06 -9.12 -7.84
C ASN A 153 -7.03 -9.87 -6.50
N GLU A 154 -6.12 -9.50 -5.61
CA GLU A 154 -5.88 -10.27 -4.38
C GLU A 154 -6.53 -9.64 -3.15
N TYR A 155 -6.87 -8.36 -3.17
CA TYR A 155 -7.52 -7.68 -2.03
C TYR A 155 -8.92 -7.20 -2.38
N PHE A 156 -9.09 -6.45 -3.47
CA PHE A 156 -10.38 -5.85 -3.79
C PHE A 156 -11.39 -6.92 -4.20
N GLU A 157 -11.00 -7.87 -5.06
CA GLU A 157 -11.83 -9.04 -5.39
C GLU A 157 -12.03 -10.01 -4.20
N ASN A 158 -11.28 -9.82 -3.10
CA ASN A 158 -11.42 -10.54 -1.84
C ASN A 158 -12.13 -9.71 -0.76
N ASN A 159 -12.98 -8.75 -1.16
CA ASN A 159 -13.80 -7.92 -0.27
C ASN A 159 -13.01 -7.08 0.76
N GLN A 160 -11.73 -6.80 0.50
CA GLN A 160 -10.91 -5.90 1.30
C GLN A 160 -10.78 -4.54 0.59
N LEU A 161 -11.88 -3.78 0.63
CA LEU A 161 -12.13 -2.60 -0.22
C LEU A 161 -11.54 -1.28 0.31
N ASN A 162 -11.09 -1.26 1.57
CA ASN A 162 -10.47 -0.10 2.23
C ASN A 162 -9.22 -0.51 3.01
N LEU A 163 -8.39 0.47 3.38
CA LEU A 163 -7.13 0.24 4.11
C LEU A 163 -7.34 -0.53 5.41
N TYR A 164 -8.45 -0.29 6.13
CA TYR A 164 -8.76 -1.00 7.36
C TYR A 164 -8.98 -2.49 7.11
N GLN A 165 -9.78 -2.85 6.10
CA GLN A 165 -10.00 -4.24 5.72
C GLN A 165 -8.72 -4.90 5.18
N MET A 166 -7.93 -4.20 4.36
CA MET A 166 -6.64 -4.70 3.88
C MET A 166 -5.67 -5.00 5.04
N ARG A 167 -5.67 -4.16 6.07
CA ARG A 167 -4.76 -4.29 7.21
C ARG A 167 -5.22 -5.32 8.24
N TRP A 168 -6.51 -5.33 8.57
CA TRP A 168 -7.03 -6.08 9.71
C TRP A 168 -7.87 -7.29 9.32
N ASN A 169 -8.39 -7.33 8.09
CA ASN A 169 -9.30 -8.34 7.57
C ASN A 169 -10.39 -8.73 8.58
N PRO A 170 -11.34 -7.84 8.91
CA PRO A 170 -12.34 -8.13 9.93
C PRO A 170 -13.27 -9.31 9.56
N GLU A 171 -13.39 -9.66 8.28
CA GLU A 171 -14.15 -10.83 7.82
C GLU A 171 -13.44 -12.14 8.18
N ASN A 172 -12.12 -12.21 7.99
CA ASN A 172 -11.27 -13.34 8.39
C ASN A 172 -10.05 -12.86 9.19
N PRO A 173 -10.22 -12.53 10.50
CA PRO A 173 -9.19 -11.86 11.27
C PRO A 173 -7.86 -12.61 11.33
N ALA A 174 -6.76 -11.86 11.18
CA ALA A 174 -5.39 -12.35 11.15
C ALA A 174 -5.03 -13.24 9.94
N GLN A 175 -5.87 -13.26 8.91
CA GLN A 175 -5.58 -13.89 7.62
C GLN A 175 -5.52 -12.84 6.52
N HIS A 176 -4.68 -13.06 5.51
CA HIS A 176 -4.56 -12.21 4.31
C HIS A 176 -4.49 -10.70 4.63
N GLN A 177 -3.59 -10.36 5.55
CA GLN A 177 -3.34 -8.98 5.97
C GLN A 177 -2.17 -8.41 5.18
N TYR A 178 -2.33 -7.18 4.69
CA TYR A 178 -1.34 -6.56 3.81
C TYR A 178 0.02 -6.34 4.48
N ALA A 179 0.02 -5.94 5.75
CA ALA A 179 1.23 -5.52 6.45
C ALA A 179 1.21 -5.92 7.93
N SER A 180 2.40 -6.06 8.52
CA SER A 180 2.59 -6.27 9.96
C SER A 180 2.63 -4.97 10.77
N ASP A 181 3.01 -3.84 10.18
CA ASP A 181 3.01 -2.53 10.86
C ASP A 181 1.58 -2.17 11.26
N ILE A 182 1.31 -2.09 12.57
CA ILE A 182 -0.02 -1.77 13.13
C ILE A 182 -0.51 -0.37 12.73
N ARG A 183 0.38 0.51 12.23
CA ARG A 183 0.08 1.87 11.76
C ARG A 183 0.10 2.01 10.24
N TRP A 184 0.26 0.93 9.50
CA TRP A 184 0.34 0.95 8.03
C TRP A 184 -0.82 1.72 7.38
N ALA A 185 -2.06 1.42 7.79
CA ALA A 185 -3.25 2.09 7.26
C ALA A 185 -3.26 3.60 7.58
N ASP A 186 -2.83 3.99 8.78
CA ASP A 186 -2.78 5.40 9.18
C ASP A 186 -1.77 6.19 8.34
N LYS A 187 -0.59 5.61 8.07
CA LYS A 187 0.48 6.24 7.29
C LYS A 187 0.01 6.56 5.87
N ILE A 188 -0.67 5.62 5.22
CA ILE A 188 -1.23 5.80 3.87
C ILE A 188 -2.40 6.79 3.90
N ALA A 189 -3.36 6.60 4.83
CA ALA A 189 -4.52 7.47 5.00
C ALA A 189 -4.12 8.95 5.21
N GLN A 190 -3.03 9.21 5.93
CA GLN A 190 -2.53 10.57 6.15
C GLN A 190 -2.04 11.24 4.86
N LEU A 191 -1.38 10.49 3.97
CA LEU A 191 -0.97 11.03 2.66
C LEU A 191 -2.17 11.23 1.75
N MET A 192 -3.10 10.27 1.72
CA MET A 192 -4.34 10.41 0.97
C MET A 192 -5.12 11.65 1.38
N ASP A 193 -5.36 11.84 2.68
CA ASP A 193 -6.12 13.00 3.20
C ASP A 193 -5.50 14.34 2.78
N LYS A 194 -4.17 14.45 2.81
CA LYS A 194 -3.47 15.63 2.29
C LYS A 194 -3.74 15.85 0.80
N CYS A 195 -3.68 14.79 -0.01
CA CYS A 195 -3.93 14.87 -1.46
C CYS A 195 -5.39 15.25 -1.76
N TYR A 196 -6.36 14.61 -1.10
CA TYR A 196 -7.79 14.91 -1.27
C TYR A 196 -8.09 16.37 -0.93
N LYS A 197 -7.52 16.88 0.17
CA LYS A 197 -7.65 18.30 0.55
C LYS A 197 -6.96 19.24 -0.44
N GLN A 198 -5.78 18.87 -0.93
CA GLN A 198 -5.02 19.69 -1.89
C GLN A 198 -5.77 19.88 -3.21
N PHE A 199 -6.44 18.84 -3.71
CA PHE A 199 -7.13 18.86 -5.02
C PHE A 199 -8.65 18.97 -4.92
N GLY A 200 -9.22 19.08 -3.71
CA GLY A 200 -10.66 19.19 -3.51
C GLY A 200 -11.44 17.95 -3.95
N ILE A 201 -10.84 16.77 -3.85
CA ILE A 201 -11.46 15.51 -4.30
C ILE A 201 -12.55 15.08 -3.29
N LYS A 202 -13.71 14.70 -3.81
CA LYS A 202 -14.81 14.16 -3.00
C LYS A 202 -14.44 12.77 -2.49
N LYS A 203 -14.72 12.49 -1.22
CA LYS A 203 -14.57 11.15 -0.63
C LYS A 203 -15.66 10.21 -1.16
N ASP A 204 -15.27 8.97 -1.41
CA ASP A 204 -16.19 7.85 -1.65
C ASP A 204 -16.77 7.30 -0.33
N ASP A 205 -17.47 6.18 -0.41
CA ASP A 205 -18.23 5.61 0.70
C ASP A 205 -17.33 5.26 1.90
N ILE A 206 -17.78 5.63 3.10
CA ILE A 206 -17.08 5.40 4.36
C ILE A 206 -17.79 4.29 5.14
N ARG A 207 -17.08 3.19 5.45
CA ARG A 207 -17.60 2.10 6.28
C ARG A 207 -16.97 2.13 7.67
N GLN A 208 -17.76 2.22 8.74
CA GLN A 208 -17.25 2.14 10.12
C GLN A 208 -17.79 0.94 10.92
N ILE A 209 -18.67 0.13 10.33
CA ILE A 209 -19.25 -1.06 10.97
C ILE A 209 -18.60 -2.32 10.39
N TYR A 210 -17.80 -3.00 11.20
CA TYR A 210 -17.04 -4.20 10.81
C TYR A 210 -17.21 -5.38 11.75
N TYR A 211 -17.60 -5.14 13.00
CA TYR A 211 -17.74 -6.16 14.04
C TYR A 211 -19.21 -6.25 14.50
N LYS A 212 -19.58 -7.42 15.03
CA LYS A 212 -20.87 -7.66 15.69
C LYS A 212 -20.87 -7.12 17.10
#